data_AF-D5VEU8-F1
#
_entry.id   AF-D5VEU8-F1
#
_cell.length_a   1.000
_cell.length_b   1.000
_cell.length_c   1.000
_cell.angle_alpha   90.00
_cell.angle_beta   90.00
_cell.angle_gamma   90.00
#
_symmetry.space_group_name_H-M   'P 1'
#
loop_
_entity.id
_entity.type
_entity.pdbx_description
1 polymer ?
#
loop_
_entity_poly.entity_id
_entity_poly.type
_entity_poly.pdbx_seq_one_letter_code
_entity_poly.pdbx_strand_id
1 'polypeptide(L)'
;MFDGNVRTLQRVAAKVQRVLVVDPNPAMARLLAEHMRPLGAVEMFAAPTAEKGYAMARAVDPQLIFVEHAQSGVDGLAFTRKIRRSDLVCREAPIIMCAADATADIIFGARDAGVHEFMRKPFNIKDLERRLEAVTLKPRDWIEGVGYVGPDRRRFNSADYRGPRKRKADAAADTPAARLSQALRIVKSAAAALDTDPAQARRALAAQAEELRRVGEAVKDNRLLQAAAALATCTQADLAGPGGRVDLVKRIDALMGFMSPEDKGRAA
;
A
#
# COMPACT_ATOMS: atom_id res chain seq x y z
N MET A 1 8.54 -23.99 -3.57
CA MET A 1 8.83 -24.85 -2.40
C MET A 1 10.33 -24.76 -2.22
N PHE A 2 10.83 -24.56 -0.99
CA PHE A 2 12.27 -24.47 -0.78
C PHE A 2 12.87 -25.87 -0.89
N ASP A 3 12.97 -26.38 -2.12
CA ASP A 3 13.61 -27.65 -2.45
C ASP A 3 15.14 -27.53 -2.34
N GLY A 4 15.64 -26.95 -1.24
CA GLY A 4 17.07 -26.70 -1.04
C GLY A 4 17.69 -25.80 -2.11
N ASN A 5 16.89 -25.11 -2.92
CA ASN A 5 17.41 -24.22 -3.96
C ASN A 5 17.99 -22.97 -3.31
N VAL A 6 19.31 -22.99 -3.10
CA VAL A 6 20.11 -21.93 -2.50
C VAL A 6 19.85 -20.57 -3.17
N ARG A 7 19.60 -20.53 -4.50
CA ARG A 7 19.30 -19.27 -5.20
C ARG A 7 17.96 -18.69 -4.79
N THR A 8 16.95 -19.53 -4.59
CA THR A 8 15.63 -19.09 -4.12
C THR A 8 15.72 -18.54 -2.69
N LEU A 9 16.41 -19.26 -1.80
CA LEU A 9 16.69 -18.82 -0.42
C LEU A 9 17.36 -17.45 -0.38
N GLN A 10 18.42 -17.25 -1.17
CA GLN A 10 19.16 -15.99 -1.23
C GLN A 10 18.29 -14.82 -1.73
N ARG A 11 17.46 -15.05 -2.75
CA ARG A 11 16.54 -14.03 -3.28
C ARG A 11 15.49 -13.62 -2.27
N VAL A 12 14.95 -14.58 -1.52
CA VAL A 12 14.00 -14.32 -0.43
C VAL A 12 14.71 -13.54 0.68
N ALA A 13 15.85 -14.04 1.17
CA ALA A 13 16.62 -13.44 2.25
C ALA A 13 16.98 -11.96 2.01
N ALA A 14 17.37 -11.61 0.78
CA ALA A 14 17.68 -10.24 0.38
C ALA A 14 16.48 -9.26 0.49
N LYS A 15 15.26 -9.78 0.63
CA LYS A 15 14.01 -9.00 0.75
C LYS A 15 13.40 -9.04 2.14
N VAL A 16 13.97 -9.78 3.09
CA VAL A 16 13.38 -10.01 4.43
C VAL A 16 14.43 -9.95 5.56
N GLN A 17 15.41 -9.06 5.44
CA GLN A 17 16.50 -8.89 6.41
C GLN A 17 16.02 -8.38 7.77
N ARG A 18 14.94 -7.59 7.82
CA ARG A 18 14.32 -7.11 9.07
C ARG A 18 12.86 -7.54 9.11
N VAL A 19 12.50 -8.30 10.13
CA VAL A 19 11.18 -8.92 10.26
C VAL A 19 10.54 -8.49 11.57
N LEU A 20 9.33 -7.94 11.51
CA LEU A 20 8.54 -7.62 12.69
C LEU A 20 7.47 -8.69 12.91
N VAL A 21 7.37 -9.20 14.14
CA VAL A 21 6.29 -10.10 14.58
C VAL A 21 5.44 -9.37 15.60
N VAL A 22 4.15 -9.18 15.29
CA VAL A 22 3.16 -8.58 16.19
C VAL A 22 2.23 -9.67 16.68
N ASP A 23 2.55 -10.25 17.83
CA ASP A 23 1.81 -11.36 18.45
C ASP A 23 2.03 -11.33 19.98
N PRO A 24 0.96 -11.38 20.80
CA PRO A 24 1.04 -11.42 22.26
C PRO A 24 1.71 -12.69 22.78
N ASN A 25 1.71 -13.79 22.02
CA ASN A 25 2.37 -15.02 22.39
C ASN A 25 3.85 -15.01 21.95
N PRO A 26 4.81 -14.91 22.89
CA PRO A 26 6.23 -14.88 22.56
C PRO A 26 6.73 -16.19 21.91
N ALA A 27 6.03 -17.30 22.10
CA ALA A 27 6.36 -18.56 21.43
C ALA A 27 6.20 -18.47 19.90
N MET A 28 5.25 -17.65 19.41
CA MET A 28 5.06 -17.45 17.97
C MET A 28 6.26 -16.75 17.33
N ALA A 29 6.78 -15.70 17.98
CA ALA A 29 7.97 -15.00 17.52
C ALA A 29 9.20 -15.91 17.50
N ARG A 30 9.36 -16.78 18.51
CA ARG A 30 10.44 -17.78 18.56
C ARG A 30 10.32 -18.83 17.46
N LEU A 31 9.11 -19.35 17.22
CA LEU A 31 8.83 -20.32 16.16
C LEU A 31 9.15 -19.73 14.78
N LEU A 32 8.68 -18.52 14.51
CA LEU A 32 8.98 -17.82 13.26
C LEU A 32 10.48 -17.55 13.13
N ALA A 33 11.17 -17.12 14.18
CA ALA A 33 12.62 -16.93 14.16
C ALA A 33 13.38 -18.23 13.85
N GLU A 34 12.94 -19.37 14.41
CA GLU A 34 13.51 -20.68 14.10
C GLU A 34 13.31 -21.06 12.62
N HIS A 35 12.11 -20.84 12.09
CA HIS A 35 11.84 -21.13 10.68
C HIS A 35 12.51 -20.16 9.71
N MET A 36 12.83 -18.94 10.14
CA MET A 36 13.55 -17.94 9.33
C MET A 36 15.07 -18.15 9.37
N ARG A 37 15.60 -18.91 10.33
CA ARG A 37 17.05 -19.18 10.50
C ARG A 37 17.76 -19.65 9.22
N PRO A 38 17.18 -20.54 8.37
CA PRO A 38 17.83 -20.97 7.13
C PRO A 38 18.08 -19.85 6.10
N LEU A 39 17.40 -18.70 6.24
CA LEU A 39 17.60 -17.53 5.40
C LEU A 39 18.84 -16.69 5.78
N GLY A 40 19.51 -17.02 6.88
CA GLY A 40 20.74 -16.35 7.32
C GLY A 40 20.48 -15.16 8.23
N ALA A 41 21.14 -14.03 7.94
CA ALA A 41 21.14 -12.82 8.77
C ALA A 41 19.80 -12.05 8.72
N VAL A 42 18.76 -12.66 9.29
CA VAL A 42 17.45 -12.05 9.49
C VAL A 42 17.35 -11.53 10.92
N GLU A 43 17.16 -10.23 11.06
CA GLU A 43 16.93 -9.57 12.34
C GLU A 43 15.43 -9.64 12.69
N MET A 44 15.12 -10.26 13.82
CA MET A 44 13.75 -10.52 14.27
C MET A 44 13.37 -9.53 15.38
N PHE A 45 12.31 -8.75 15.16
CA PHE A 45 11.71 -7.85 16.14
C PHE A 45 10.36 -8.41 16.59
N ALA A 46 10.05 -8.34 17.87
CA ALA A 46 8.80 -8.84 18.43
C ALA A 46 8.06 -7.74 19.19
N ALA A 47 6.74 -7.67 19.00
CA ALA A 47 5.86 -6.75 19.69
C ALA A 47 4.60 -7.49 20.18
N PRO A 48 4.26 -7.41 21.49
CA PRO A 48 3.13 -8.14 22.02
C PRO A 48 1.76 -7.48 21.77
N THR A 49 1.74 -6.23 21.26
CA THR A 49 0.50 -5.49 20.99
C THR A 49 0.60 -4.71 19.68
N ALA A 50 -0.53 -4.31 19.12
CA ALA A 50 -0.61 -3.51 17.89
C ALA A 50 0.10 -2.16 18.04
N GLU A 51 0.01 -1.51 19.20
CA GLU A 51 0.62 -0.20 19.50
C GLU A 51 2.14 -0.31 19.50
N LYS A 52 2.68 -1.31 20.21
CA LYS A 52 4.12 -1.60 20.22
C LYS A 52 4.60 -2.01 18.84
N GLY A 53 3.81 -2.80 18.11
CA GLY A 53 4.11 -3.18 16.73
C GLY A 53 4.21 -1.96 15.82
N TYR A 54 3.30 -1.00 15.96
CA TYR A 54 3.30 0.21 15.15
C TYR A 54 4.49 1.13 15.48
N ALA A 55 4.82 1.28 16.77
CA ALA A 55 6.01 2.02 17.21
C ALA A 55 7.30 1.36 16.69
N MET A 56 7.39 0.03 16.76
CA MET A 56 8.53 -0.72 16.24
C MET A 56 8.65 -0.60 14.72
N ALA A 57 7.54 -0.72 13.99
CA ALA A 57 7.50 -0.57 12.54
C ALA A 57 8.09 0.78 12.09
N ARG A 58 7.80 1.85 12.83
CA ARG A 58 8.40 3.18 12.60
C ARG A 58 9.90 3.20 12.88
N ALA A 59 10.36 2.54 13.94
CA ALA A 59 11.75 2.59 14.38
C ALA A 59 12.69 1.76 13.52
N VAL A 60 12.24 0.59 13.05
CA VAL A 60 13.13 -0.42 12.43
C VAL A 60 12.91 -0.59 10.94
N ASP A 61 11.85 0.01 10.37
CA ASP A 61 11.50 -0.10 8.95
C ASP A 61 11.55 -1.57 8.46
N PRO A 62 10.66 -2.44 8.95
CA PRO A 62 10.67 -3.86 8.64
C PRO A 62 10.33 -4.11 7.17
N GLN A 63 11.00 -5.11 6.58
CA GLN A 63 10.78 -5.54 5.20
C GLN A 63 9.71 -6.64 5.11
N LEU A 64 9.37 -7.25 6.24
CA LEU A 64 8.30 -8.23 6.38
C LEU A 64 7.68 -8.09 7.76
N ILE A 65 6.36 -8.18 7.82
CA ILE A 65 5.60 -8.12 9.07
C ILE A 65 4.71 -9.36 9.17
N PHE A 66 4.84 -10.09 10.26
CA PHE A 66 3.85 -11.05 10.71
C PHE A 66 2.93 -10.36 11.71
N VAL A 67 1.62 -10.50 11.55
CA VAL A 67 0.65 -9.94 12.49
C VAL A 67 -0.36 -11.00 12.89
N GLU A 68 -0.60 -11.14 14.19
CA GLU A 68 -1.70 -11.95 14.68
C GLU A 68 -3.05 -11.30 14.35
N HIS A 69 -4.05 -12.13 14.04
CA HIS A 69 -5.44 -11.73 14.23
C HIS A 69 -6.16 -12.73 15.15
N ALA A 70 -6.72 -12.21 16.25
CA ALA A 70 -7.53 -12.96 17.20
C ALA A 70 -8.64 -12.06 17.77
N GLN A 71 -9.81 -12.61 18.07
CA GLN A 71 -10.96 -11.85 18.59
C GLN A 71 -10.69 -11.19 19.95
N SER A 72 -9.89 -11.82 20.82
CA SER A 72 -9.54 -11.32 22.16
C SER A 72 -8.09 -10.84 22.28
N GLY A 73 -7.40 -10.66 21.15
CA GLY A 73 -5.97 -10.34 21.10
C GLY A 73 -5.67 -9.14 20.20
N VAL A 74 -4.65 -9.27 19.37
CA VAL A 74 -4.31 -8.24 18.38
C VAL A 74 -5.37 -8.22 17.28
N ASP A 75 -5.99 -7.06 17.05
CA ASP A 75 -6.76 -6.83 15.83
C ASP A 75 -5.80 -6.57 14.65
N GLY A 76 -5.35 -7.67 14.04
CA GLY A 76 -4.48 -7.62 12.87
C GLY A 76 -5.07 -6.88 11.67
N LEU A 77 -6.42 -6.80 11.54
CA LEU A 77 -7.07 -6.08 10.45
C LEU A 77 -6.92 -4.57 10.66
N ALA A 78 -7.22 -4.09 11.86
CA ALA A 78 -7.02 -2.69 12.23
C ALA A 78 -5.55 -2.28 12.15
N PHE A 79 -4.64 -3.12 12.67
CA PHE A 79 -3.20 -2.89 12.57
C PHE A 79 -2.73 -2.77 11.11
N THR A 80 -3.15 -3.70 10.25
CA THR A 80 -2.80 -3.68 8.82
C THR A 80 -3.30 -2.38 8.18
N ARG A 81 -4.57 -2.03 8.34
CA ARG A 81 -5.12 -0.78 7.78
C ARG A 81 -4.35 0.45 8.25
N LYS A 82 -3.95 0.47 9.54
CA LYS A 82 -3.14 1.55 10.11
C LYS A 82 -1.78 1.66 9.44
N ILE A 83 -1.04 0.56 9.29
CA ILE A 83 0.24 0.54 8.55
C ILE A 83 0.04 1.01 7.11
N ARG A 84 -0.96 0.45 6.40
CA ARG A 84 -1.25 0.80 4.99
C ARG A 84 -1.62 2.26 4.78
N ARG A 85 -2.26 2.91 5.75
CA ARG A 85 -2.65 4.33 5.63
C ARG A 85 -1.62 5.31 6.20
N SER A 86 -0.64 4.80 6.95
CA SER A 86 0.44 5.60 7.54
C SER A 86 1.41 6.19 6.51
N ASP A 87 2.25 7.10 6.99
CA ASP A 87 3.41 7.69 6.32
C ASP A 87 4.71 6.88 6.54
N LEU A 88 4.63 5.71 7.17
CA LEU A 88 5.80 4.89 7.45
C LEU A 88 6.44 4.38 6.15
N VAL A 89 7.78 4.31 6.14
CA VAL A 89 8.54 3.74 5.00
C VAL A 89 8.11 2.30 4.73
N CYS A 90 7.92 1.50 5.77
CA CYS A 90 7.45 0.12 5.68
C CYS A 90 5.96 -0.04 5.35
N ARG A 91 5.23 1.02 4.98
CA ARG A 91 3.78 0.95 4.67
C ARG A 91 3.45 -0.04 3.57
N GLU A 92 4.38 -0.31 2.64
CA GLU A 92 4.23 -1.27 1.54
C GLU A 92 4.84 -2.65 1.85
N ALA A 93 5.50 -2.80 3.00
CA ALA A 93 6.10 -4.06 3.38
C ALA A 93 5.06 -5.19 3.38
N PRO A 94 5.42 -6.39 2.88
CA PRO A 94 4.64 -7.59 3.03
C PRO A 94 4.11 -7.77 4.46
N ILE A 95 2.79 -7.91 4.58
CA ILE A 95 2.13 -8.31 5.82
C ILE A 95 1.57 -9.71 5.62
N ILE A 96 2.04 -10.67 6.41
CA ILE A 96 1.48 -12.02 6.51
C ILE A 96 0.66 -12.10 7.79
N MET A 97 -0.65 -12.27 7.66
CA MET A 97 -1.54 -12.42 8.81
C MET A 97 -1.58 -13.86 9.27
N CYS A 98 -1.46 -14.08 10.59
CA CYS A 98 -1.51 -15.37 11.24
C CYS A 98 -2.72 -15.43 12.18
N ALA A 99 -3.67 -16.32 11.95
CA ALA A 99 -4.87 -16.43 12.80
C ALA A 99 -5.21 -17.88 13.13
N ALA A 100 -5.75 -18.14 14.32
CA ALA A 100 -6.24 -19.47 14.69
C ALA A 100 -7.52 -19.83 13.92
N ASP A 101 -8.43 -18.87 13.83
CA ASP A 101 -9.65 -18.98 13.04
C ASP A 101 -9.44 -18.42 11.62
N ALA A 102 -10.00 -19.09 10.63
CA ALA A 102 -9.83 -18.79 9.21
C ALA A 102 -11.18 -18.86 8.48
N THR A 103 -12.22 -18.30 9.09
CA THR A 103 -13.52 -18.12 8.43
C THR A 103 -13.38 -17.29 7.16
N ALA A 104 -14.34 -17.45 6.25
CA ALA A 104 -14.40 -16.67 5.01
C ALA A 104 -14.37 -15.15 5.30
N ASP A 105 -15.09 -14.70 6.32
CA ASP A 105 -15.17 -13.29 6.69
C ASP A 105 -13.82 -12.72 7.14
N ILE A 106 -13.04 -13.47 7.93
CA ILE A 106 -11.69 -13.05 8.33
C ILE A 106 -10.77 -12.98 7.11
N ILE A 107 -10.85 -13.95 6.20
CA ILE A 107 -10.04 -13.98 4.98
C ILE A 107 -10.38 -12.81 4.06
N PHE A 108 -11.67 -12.52 3.86
CA PHE A 108 -12.11 -11.36 3.08
C PHE A 108 -11.72 -10.05 3.75
N GLY A 109 -11.90 -9.95 5.07
CA GLY A 109 -11.47 -8.81 5.87
C GLY A 109 -9.96 -8.56 5.74
N ALA A 110 -9.14 -9.61 5.80
CA ALA A 110 -7.69 -9.52 5.63
C ALA A 110 -7.31 -9.02 4.24
N ARG A 111 -7.94 -9.56 3.19
CA ARG A 111 -7.75 -9.09 1.81
C ARG A 111 -8.09 -7.61 1.67
N ASP A 112 -9.22 -7.19 2.22
CA ASP A 112 -9.71 -5.81 2.11
C ASP A 112 -8.96 -4.84 3.05
N ALA A 113 -8.30 -5.35 4.09
CA ALA A 113 -7.38 -4.58 4.93
C ALA A 113 -6.00 -4.33 4.27
N GLY A 114 -5.66 -5.03 3.18
CA GLY A 114 -4.37 -4.91 2.51
C GLY A 114 -3.31 -5.90 3.01
N VAL A 115 -3.73 -7.06 3.52
CA VAL A 115 -2.84 -8.18 3.84
C VAL A 115 -2.28 -8.79 2.57
N HIS A 116 -0.99 -9.15 2.59
CA HIS A 116 -0.35 -9.80 1.46
C HIS A 116 -0.71 -11.28 1.40
N GLU A 117 -0.59 -11.96 2.53
CA GLU A 117 -0.80 -13.39 2.64
C GLU A 117 -1.38 -13.76 3.99
N PHE A 118 -2.05 -14.92 4.05
CA PHE A 118 -2.72 -15.40 5.26
C PHE A 118 -2.24 -16.81 5.60
N MET A 119 -2.01 -17.07 6.88
CA MET A 119 -1.63 -18.36 7.44
C MET A 119 -2.56 -18.72 8.60
N ARG A 120 -3.18 -19.90 8.51
CA ARG A 120 -3.95 -20.46 9.62
C ARG A 120 -3.01 -21.13 10.61
N LYS A 121 -3.17 -20.84 11.91
CA LYS A 121 -2.47 -21.53 13.00
C LYS A 121 -3.18 -22.87 13.31
N PRO A 122 -2.46 -23.96 13.61
CA PRO A 122 -1.01 -24.12 13.46
C PRO A 122 -0.60 -24.23 11.98
N PHE A 123 0.59 -23.73 11.66
CA PHE A 123 1.22 -23.85 10.34
C PHE A 123 2.59 -24.52 10.46
N ASN A 124 3.05 -25.15 9.37
CA ASN A 124 4.40 -25.75 9.32
C ASN A 124 5.36 -24.87 8.51
N ILE A 125 6.64 -25.28 8.46
CA ILE A 125 7.67 -24.56 7.70
C ILE A 125 7.32 -24.42 6.22
N LYS A 126 6.74 -25.44 5.58
CA LYS A 126 6.36 -25.40 4.16
C LYS A 126 5.25 -24.40 3.87
N ASP A 127 4.35 -24.18 4.83
CA ASP A 127 3.31 -23.15 4.73
C ASP A 127 3.96 -21.76 4.76
N LEU A 128 4.84 -21.49 5.72
CA LEU A 128 5.58 -20.23 5.83
C LEU A 128 6.36 -19.94 4.55
N GLU A 129 7.15 -20.92 4.13
CA GLU A 129 7.93 -20.90 2.92
C GLU A 129 7.11 -20.48 1.69
N ARG A 130 5.97 -21.13 1.46
CA ARG A 130 5.08 -20.80 0.33
C ARG A 130 4.63 -19.34 0.38
N ARG A 131 4.41 -18.78 1.57
CA ARG A 131 3.99 -17.38 1.73
C ARG A 131 5.14 -16.42 1.54
N LEU A 132 6.34 -16.75 2.03
CA LEU A 132 7.56 -15.99 1.76
C LEU A 132 7.85 -15.91 0.26
N GLU A 133 7.82 -17.03 -0.46
CA GLU A 133 7.98 -17.05 -1.91
C GLU A 133 6.91 -16.19 -2.60
N ALA A 134 5.65 -16.28 -2.17
CA ALA A 134 4.56 -15.51 -2.76
C ALA A 134 4.76 -14.00 -2.59
N VAL A 135 5.14 -13.53 -1.40
CA VAL A 135 5.27 -12.09 -1.14
C VAL A 135 6.58 -11.49 -1.65
N THR A 136 7.64 -12.29 -1.81
CA THR A 136 8.96 -11.78 -2.23
C THR A 136 9.25 -11.98 -3.73
N LEU A 137 8.84 -13.12 -4.30
CA LEU A 137 9.18 -13.49 -5.68
C LEU A 137 8.04 -13.19 -6.67
N LYS A 138 6.82 -13.00 -6.17
CA LYS A 138 5.62 -12.69 -6.96
C LYS A 138 4.94 -11.42 -6.42
N PRO A 139 5.65 -10.27 -6.38
CA PRO A 139 5.08 -9.05 -5.87
C PRO A 139 3.82 -8.68 -6.67
N ARG A 140 2.80 -8.22 -5.94
CA ARG A 140 1.55 -7.73 -6.53
C ARG A 140 1.65 -6.22 -6.69
N ASP A 141 1.00 -5.69 -7.71
CA ASP A 141 0.89 -4.24 -7.91
C ASP A 141 0.30 -3.59 -6.66
N TRP A 142 0.87 -2.46 -6.26
CA TRP A 142 0.36 -1.67 -5.16
C TRP A 142 -0.81 -0.81 -5.63
N ILE A 143 -1.94 -0.89 -4.93
CA ILE A 143 -3.16 -0.15 -5.27
C ILE A 143 -3.49 0.83 -4.15
N GLU A 144 -3.63 2.09 -4.51
CA GLU A 144 -4.17 3.14 -3.65
C GLU A 144 -5.44 3.70 -4.28
N GLY A 145 -6.58 3.50 -3.62
CA GLY A 145 -7.87 4.00 -4.07
C GLY A 145 -8.77 4.33 -2.90
N VAL A 146 -9.83 5.11 -3.13
CA VAL A 146 -10.75 5.54 -2.07
C VAL A 146 -11.27 4.32 -1.30
N GLY A 147 -10.91 4.23 -0.01
CA GLY A 147 -11.30 3.12 0.87
C GLY A 147 -10.40 1.88 0.85
N TYR A 148 -9.42 1.77 -0.06
CA TYR A 148 -8.50 0.63 -0.12
C TYR A 148 -7.04 1.06 -0.36
N VAL A 149 -6.13 0.53 0.46
CA VAL A 149 -4.69 0.73 0.30
C VAL A 149 -3.98 -0.60 0.56
N GLY A 150 -3.30 -1.13 -0.46
CA GLY A 150 -2.61 -2.41 -0.34
C GLY A 150 -2.34 -3.10 -1.67
N PRO A 151 -1.85 -4.35 -1.63
CA PRO A 151 -1.53 -5.12 -2.84
C PRO A 151 -2.79 -5.56 -3.60
N ASP A 152 -2.77 -5.54 -4.94
CA ASP A 152 -3.93 -5.85 -5.79
C ASP A 152 -4.67 -7.11 -5.32
N ARG A 153 -5.94 -6.94 -4.92
CA ARG A 153 -6.80 -8.00 -4.37
C ARG A 153 -6.97 -9.19 -5.31
N ARG A 154 -6.70 -9.02 -6.61
CA ARG A 154 -6.69 -10.09 -7.60
C ARG A 154 -5.40 -10.90 -7.46
N ARG A 155 -5.53 -12.14 -6.97
CA ARG A 155 -4.42 -13.11 -6.91
C ARG A 155 -4.11 -13.74 -8.28
N PHE A 156 -5.06 -13.71 -9.20
CA PHE A 156 -4.88 -14.30 -10.52
C PHE A 156 -4.11 -13.32 -11.40
N ASN A 157 -2.99 -13.80 -11.95
CA ASN A 157 -2.10 -13.05 -12.84
C ASN A 157 -2.89 -12.40 -13.98
N SER A 158 -3.20 -11.11 -13.85
CA SER A 158 -3.63 -10.31 -15.01
C SER A 158 -2.53 -10.19 -16.06
N ALA A 159 -1.28 -10.51 -15.71
CA ALA A 159 -0.15 -10.56 -16.63
C ALA A 159 -0.31 -11.61 -17.74
N ASP A 160 -1.02 -12.72 -17.48
CA ASP A 160 -1.30 -13.76 -18.48
C ASP A 160 -2.63 -13.52 -19.23
N TYR A 161 -3.43 -12.55 -18.77
CA TYR A 161 -4.64 -12.13 -19.47
C TYR A 161 -4.26 -11.30 -20.71
N ARG A 162 -4.24 -11.95 -21.88
CA ARG A 162 -4.06 -11.30 -23.19
C ARG A 162 -5.36 -10.83 -23.84
N GLY A 163 -6.46 -10.82 -23.09
CA GLY A 163 -7.74 -10.31 -23.59
C GLY A 163 -7.78 -8.78 -23.60
N PRO A 164 -8.68 -8.17 -24.39
CA PRO A 164 -8.84 -6.72 -24.40
C PRO A 164 -9.21 -6.20 -23.00
N ARG A 165 -8.59 -5.09 -22.59
CA ARG A 165 -8.94 -4.41 -21.34
C ARG A 165 -10.44 -4.09 -21.34
N LYS A 166 -11.15 -4.53 -20.30
CA LYS A 166 -12.62 -4.58 -20.31
C LYS A 166 -13.28 -3.21 -20.05
N ARG A 167 -12.57 -2.19 -19.58
CA ARG A 167 -13.18 -0.87 -19.34
C ARG A 167 -13.07 -0.02 -20.60
N LYS A 168 -14.17 0.65 -20.96
CA LYS A 168 -14.23 1.63 -22.07
C LYS A 168 -13.18 2.75 -21.91
N ALA A 169 -12.79 3.08 -20.68
CA ALA A 169 -11.76 4.06 -20.35
C ALA A 169 -10.32 3.57 -20.62
N ASP A 170 -10.09 2.26 -20.63
CA ASP A 170 -8.75 1.69 -20.80
C ASP A 170 -8.22 1.85 -22.24
N ALA A 171 -9.11 2.07 -23.22
CA ALA A 171 -8.76 2.31 -24.62
C ALA A 171 -8.33 3.78 -24.90
N ALA A 172 -8.74 4.72 -24.05
CA ALA A 172 -8.40 6.15 -24.18
C ALA A 172 -7.20 6.57 -23.31
N ALA A 173 -6.77 5.70 -22.38
CA ALA A 173 -5.83 6.00 -21.31
C ALA A 173 -4.41 6.42 -21.75
N ASP A 174 -4.03 6.19 -23.00
CA ASP A 174 -2.67 6.50 -23.48
C ASP A 174 -2.53 7.92 -24.07
N THR A 175 -3.63 8.67 -24.23
CA THR A 175 -3.55 10.06 -24.73
C THR A 175 -3.25 11.06 -23.59
N PRO A 176 -2.46 12.12 -23.84
CA PRO A 176 -2.23 13.16 -22.82
C PRO A 176 -3.51 13.81 -22.28
N ALA A 177 -4.53 13.99 -23.11
CA ALA A 177 -5.81 14.56 -22.70
C ALA A 177 -6.60 13.64 -21.75
N ALA A 178 -6.63 12.32 -22.02
CA ALA A 178 -7.28 11.37 -21.14
C ALA A 178 -6.53 11.23 -19.80
N ARG A 179 -5.18 11.24 -19.83
CA ARG A 179 -4.35 11.25 -18.62
C ARG A 179 -4.58 12.51 -17.79
N LEU A 180 -4.68 13.69 -18.42
CA LEU A 180 -5.04 14.95 -17.77
C LEU A 180 -6.39 14.85 -17.05
N SER A 181 -7.43 14.46 -17.80
CA SER A 181 -8.80 14.31 -17.27
C SER A 181 -8.83 13.34 -16.09
N GLN A 182 -8.20 12.18 -16.23
CA GLN A 182 -8.12 11.17 -15.17
C GLN A 182 -7.40 11.70 -13.93
N ALA A 183 -6.25 12.36 -14.10
CA ALA A 183 -5.50 12.91 -12.98
C ALA A 183 -6.29 13.98 -12.23
N LEU A 184 -6.98 14.89 -12.95
CA LEU A 184 -7.82 15.92 -12.34
C LEU A 184 -9.03 15.33 -11.59
N ARG A 185 -9.64 14.24 -12.10
CA ARG A 185 -10.69 13.52 -11.37
C ARG A 185 -10.20 12.93 -10.06
N ILE A 186 -8.99 12.36 -10.07
CA ILE A 186 -8.36 11.82 -8.85
C ILE A 186 -8.05 12.96 -7.87
N VAL A 187 -7.53 14.10 -8.34
CA VAL A 187 -7.30 15.30 -7.51
C VAL A 187 -8.60 15.76 -6.85
N LYS A 188 -9.71 15.86 -7.61
CA LYS A 188 -11.03 16.22 -7.09
C LYS A 188 -11.51 15.24 -6.02
N SER A 189 -11.38 13.93 -6.28
CA SER A 189 -11.77 12.90 -5.31
C SER A 189 -10.92 12.94 -4.04
N ALA A 190 -9.60 13.13 -4.18
CA ALA A 190 -8.68 13.25 -3.05
C ALA A 190 -9.00 14.49 -2.21
N ALA A 191 -9.35 15.61 -2.85
CA ALA A 191 -9.78 16.83 -2.15
C ALA A 191 -11.00 16.58 -1.25
N ALA A 192 -12.01 15.86 -1.74
CA ALA A 192 -13.18 15.48 -0.95
C ALA A 192 -12.86 14.51 0.20
N ALA A 193 -11.78 13.74 0.08
CA ALA A 193 -11.33 12.80 1.10
C ALA A 193 -10.36 13.41 2.14
N LEU A 194 -10.00 14.70 2.03
CA LEU A 194 -9.05 15.35 2.94
C LEU A 194 -9.50 15.29 4.41
N ASP A 195 -10.81 15.32 4.67
CA ASP A 195 -11.35 15.27 6.04
C ASP A 195 -11.44 13.85 6.61
N THR A 196 -11.63 12.86 5.74
CA THR A 196 -11.88 11.48 6.16
C THR A 196 -10.60 10.64 6.20
N ASP A 197 -9.69 10.83 5.24
CA ASP A 197 -8.38 10.16 5.20
C ASP A 197 -7.30 11.14 4.70
N PRO A 198 -6.85 12.07 5.56
CA PRO A 198 -5.93 13.15 5.15
C PRO A 198 -4.59 12.60 4.65
N ALA A 199 -4.12 11.48 5.20
CA ALA A 199 -2.86 10.87 4.78
C ALA A 199 -2.97 10.27 3.36
N GLN A 200 -4.06 9.54 3.08
CA GLN A 200 -4.31 9.02 1.74
C GLN A 200 -4.55 10.13 0.72
N ALA A 201 -5.38 11.11 1.07
CA ALA A 201 -5.66 12.25 0.20
C ALA A 201 -4.37 12.98 -0.19
N ARG A 202 -3.47 13.25 0.77
CA ARG A 202 -2.18 13.88 0.50
C ARG A 202 -1.30 13.06 -0.45
N ARG A 203 -1.19 11.75 -0.24
CA ARG A 203 -0.42 10.88 -1.16
C ARG A 203 -1.02 10.84 -2.55
N ALA A 204 -2.34 10.75 -2.67
CA ALA A 204 -3.03 10.79 -3.95
C ALA A 204 -2.75 12.11 -4.68
N LEU A 205 -2.84 13.24 -3.97
CA LEU A 205 -2.52 14.57 -4.52
C LEU A 205 -1.06 14.66 -4.96
N ALA A 206 -0.10 14.17 -4.16
CA ALA A 206 1.32 14.15 -4.52
C ALA A 206 1.59 13.30 -5.77
N ALA A 207 0.99 12.10 -5.86
CA ALA A 207 1.11 11.23 -7.02
C ALA A 207 0.51 11.87 -8.28
N GLN A 208 -0.66 12.51 -8.15
CA GLN A 208 -1.27 13.21 -9.29
C GLN A 208 -0.53 14.48 -9.66
N ALA A 209 0.14 15.17 -8.74
CA ALA A 209 0.99 16.32 -9.07
C ALA A 209 2.13 15.91 -10.01
N GLU A 210 2.79 14.77 -9.75
CA GLU A 210 3.83 14.23 -10.63
C GLU A 210 3.27 13.77 -11.99
N GLU A 211 2.09 13.15 -12.00
CA GLU A 211 1.43 12.76 -13.25
C GLU A 211 1.02 13.97 -14.10
N LEU A 212 0.45 15.01 -13.49
CA LEU A 212 0.09 16.26 -14.14
C LEU A 212 1.33 16.99 -14.68
N ARG A 213 2.46 16.92 -13.98
CA ARG A 213 3.75 17.45 -14.45
C ARG A 213 4.18 16.75 -15.75
N ARG A 214 4.16 15.41 -15.78
CA ARG A 214 4.48 14.62 -16.99
C ARG A 214 3.56 14.94 -18.16
N VAL A 215 2.26 15.10 -17.89
CA VAL A 215 1.28 15.50 -18.91
C VAL A 215 1.59 16.91 -19.42
N GLY A 216 1.86 17.86 -18.52
CA GLY A 216 2.25 19.24 -18.85
C GLY A 216 3.50 19.32 -19.74
N GLU A 217 4.50 18.47 -19.48
CA GLU A 217 5.69 18.34 -20.34
C GLU A 217 5.32 17.83 -21.74
N ALA A 218 4.49 16.79 -21.82
CA ALA A 218 4.07 16.18 -23.08
C ALA A 218 3.28 17.15 -23.97
N VAL A 219 2.40 17.98 -23.38
CA VAL A 219 1.59 18.97 -24.11
C VAL A 219 2.24 20.36 -24.19
N LYS A 220 3.40 20.55 -23.55
CA LYS A 220 4.14 21.83 -23.46
C LYS A 220 3.31 22.98 -22.85
N ASP A 221 2.48 22.70 -21.86
CA ASP A 221 1.67 23.70 -21.15
C ASP A 221 2.37 24.19 -19.88
N ASN A 222 2.97 25.39 -19.96
CA ASN A 222 3.66 26.02 -18.84
C ASN A 222 2.75 26.35 -17.65
N ARG A 223 1.44 26.62 -17.88
CA ARG A 223 0.51 26.91 -16.78
C ARG A 223 0.22 25.65 -15.99
N LEU A 224 0.01 24.54 -16.67
CA LEU A 224 -0.19 23.24 -16.04
C LEU A 224 1.06 22.80 -15.26
N LEU A 225 2.25 22.99 -15.83
CA LEU A 225 3.52 22.68 -15.16
C LEU A 225 3.69 23.47 -13.85
N GLN A 226 3.40 24.77 -13.87
CA GLN A 226 3.46 25.61 -12.67
C GLN A 226 2.44 25.18 -11.61
N ALA A 227 1.20 24.89 -12.01
CA ALA A 227 0.16 24.44 -11.09
C ALA A 227 0.49 23.07 -10.46
N ALA A 228 1.00 22.14 -11.26
CA ALA A 228 1.45 20.82 -10.81
C ALA A 228 2.62 20.92 -9.83
N ALA A 229 3.64 21.74 -10.13
CA ALA A 229 4.78 21.98 -9.24
C ALA A 229 4.33 22.60 -7.90
N ALA A 230 3.43 23.58 -7.93
CA ALA A 230 2.92 24.20 -6.73
C ALA A 230 2.12 23.23 -5.84
N LEU A 231 1.34 22.31 -6.44
CA LEU A 231 0.68 21.24 -5.69
C LEU A 231 1.70 20.28 -5.08
N ALA A 232 2.72 19.86 -5.85
CA ALA A 232 3.77 18.96 -5.37
C ALA A 232 4.49 19.53 -4.13
N THR A 233 4.92 20.79 -4.17
CA THR A 233 5.56 21.46 -3.03
C THR A 233 4.64 21.51 -1.81
N CYS A 234 3.35 21.82 -2.00
CA CYS A 234 2.38 21.90 -0.91
C CYS A 234 2.18 20.52 -0.24
N THR A 235 2.10 19.46 -1.03
CA THR A 235 1.92 18.09 -0.51
C THR A 235 3.14 17.51 0.21
N GLN A 236 4.34 18.04 -0.06
CA GLN A 236 5.59 17.66 0.61
C GLN A 236 5.91 18.47 1.87
N ALA A 237 5.36 19.68 1.99
CA ALA A 237 5.53 20.52 3.17
C ALA A 237 4.73 19.97 4.36
N ASP A 238 5.26 20.14 5.58
CA ASP A 238 4.57 19.74 6.80
C ASP A 238 3.41 20.73 7.10
N LEU A 239 2.22 20.44 6.53
CA LEU A 239 1.03 21.30 6.60
C LEU A 239 0.24 21.13 7.91
N ALA A 240 0.87 20.68 9.01
CA ALA A 240 0.18 20.47 10.29
C ALA A 240 -0.44 21.76 10.89
N GLY A 241 -0.11 22.94 10.35
CA GLY A 241 -0.71 24.22 10.72
C GLY A 241 -1.93 24.63 9.86
N PRO A 242 -2.87 25.43 10.41
CA PRO A 242 -4.10 25.85 9.72
C PRO A 242 -3.87 26.58 8.39
N GLY A 243 -2.73 27.28 8.22
CA GLY A 243 -2.37 27.95 6.96
C GLY A 243 -2.04 26.99 5.81
N GLY A 244 -1.54 25.79 6.12
CA GLY A 244 -1.16 24.80 5.11
C GLY A 244 -2.36 24.21 4.38
N ARG A 245 -3.47 23.99 5.10
CA ARG A 245 -4.72 23.48 4.50
C ARG A 245 -5.34 24.49 3.54
N VAL A 246 -5.36 25.77 3.89
CA VAL A 246 -5.91 26.83 3.04
C VAL A 246 -5.09 26.94 1.75
N ASP A 247 -3.76 26.87 1.85
CA ASP A 247 -2.90 26.90 0.66
C ASP A 247 -3.12 25.67 -0.23
N LEU A 248 -3.26 24.47 0.36
CA LEU A 248 -3.53 23.24 -0.38
C LEU A 248 -4.83 23.32 -1.19
N VAL A 249 -5.92 23.78 -0.57
CA VAL A 249 -7.22 23.95 -1.26
C VAL A 249 -7.08 24.95 -2.41
N LYS A 250 -6.37 26.06 -2.21
CA LYS A 250 -6.11 27.05 -3.26
C LYS A 250 -5.33 26.46 -4.45
N ARG A 251 -4.35 25.58 -4.22
CA ARG A 251 -3.63 24.88 -5.29
C ARG A 251 -4.52 23.89 -6.04
N ILE A 252 -5.39 23.18 -5.31
CA ILE A 252 -6.37 22.26 -5.90
C ILE A 252 -7.33 23.03 -6.81
N ASP A 253 -7.88 24.16 -6.35
CA ASP A 253 -8.81 24.99 -7.12
C ASP A 253 -8.19 25.51 -8.42
N ALA A 254 -6.91 25.90 -8.39
CA ALA A 254 -6.17 26.29 -9.59
C ALA A 254 -6.12 25.16 -10.64
N LEU A 255 -5.94 23.91 -10.19
CA LEU A 255 -5.96 22.72 -11.06
C LEU A 255 -7.36 22.39 -11.58
N MET A 256 -8.41 22.65 -10.80
CA MET A 256 -9.80 22.45 -11.26
C MET A 256 -10.16 23.36 -12.45
N GLY A 257 -9.41 24.45 -12.67
CA GLY A 257 -9.50 25.29 -13.85
C GLY A 257 -9.19 24.58 -15.18
N PHE A 258 -8.42 23.49 -15.14
CA PHE A 258 -8.06 22.69 -16.33
C PHE A 258 -9.07 21.57 -16.63
N MET A 259 -10.09 21.38 -15.79
CA MET A 259 -11.10 20.33 -16.00
C MET A 259 -12.08 20.70 -17.11
N SER A 260 -12.36 19.73 -17.98
CA SER A 260 -13.41 19.85 -18.98
C SER A 260 -14.80 19.96 -18.31
N PRO A 261 -15.80 20.59 -18.96
CA PRO A 261 -17.16 20.66 -18.44
C PRO A 261 -17.78 19.28 -18.16
N GLU A 262 -17.46 18.27 -18.97
CA GLU A 262 -17.94 16.89 -18.81
C GLU A 262 -17.39 16.22 -17.54
N ASP A 263 -16.15 16.52 -17.18
CA ASP A 263 -15.50 15.94 -16.00
C ASP A 263 -15.91 16.61 -14.69
N LYS A 264 -16.46 17.83 -14.74
CA LYS A 264 -16.98 18.53 -13.56
C LYS A 264 -18.21 17.83 -12.98
N GLY A 265 -19.06 17.22 -13.82
CA GLY A 265 -20.31 16.56 -13.43
C GLY A 265 -20.21 15.08 -13.08
N ARG A 266 -19.13 14.38 -13.48
CA ARG A 266 -18.95 12.95 -13.16
C ARG A 266 -18.36 12.79 -11.76
N ALA A 267 -18.97 11.93 -10.95
CA ALA A 267 -18.33 11.37 -9.76
C ALA A 267 -17.16 10.46 -10.20
N ALA A 268 -16.07 10.47 -9.42
CA ALA A 268 -14.85 9.74 -9.73
C ALA A 268 -15.09 8.24 -9.86
#